data_AF-A0A944BPX5-F1
#
_entry.id   AF-A0A944BPX5-F1
#
_cell.length_a   1.000
_cell.length_b   1.000
_cell.length_c   1.000
_cell.angle_alpha   90.00
_cell.angle_beta   90.00
_cell.angle_gamma   90.00
#
_symmetry.space_group_name_H-M   'P 1'
#
loop_
_entity.id
_entity.type
_entity.pdbx_description
1 polymer ?
#
loop_
_entity_poly.entity_id
_entity_poly.type
_entity_poly.pdbx_seq_one_letter_code
_entity_poly.pdbx_strand_id
1 'polypeptide(L)' 'MAICPGCRSQGELCKECPTCRRYFVEESQWRKSPSDELLGTLIGGQYIPTALIGEGGMGRIYKARAKYTGQTVALKILKS' A
#
# COMPACT_ATOMS: atom_id res chain seq x y z
N MET A 1 5.06 -2.01 -13.60
CA MET A 1 5.92 -2.91 -12.79
C MET A 1 5.61 -2.68 -11.31
N ALA A 2 5.81 -3.69 -10.47
CA ALA A 2 5.59 -3.56 -9.03
C ALA A 2 6.91 -3.49 -8.25
N ILE A 3 6.92 -2.72 -7.16
CA ILE A 3 8.10 -2.38 -6.36
C ILE A 3 7.81 -2.57 -4.86
N CYS A 4 8.76 -3.08 -4.06
CA CYS A 4 8.64 -3.04 -2.58
C CYS A 4 8.90 -1.58 -2.13
N PRO A 5 7.95 -0.91 -1.44
CA PRO A 5 8.17 0.45 -0.92
C PRO A 5 9.30 0.56 0.11
N GLY A 6 9.73 -0.56 0.70
CA GLY A 6 10.85 -0.61 1.66
C GLY A 6 12.22 -0.76 1.01
N CYS A 7 12.49 -1.89 0.35
CA CYS A 7 13.81 -2.21 -0.20
C CYS A 7 13.95 -1.93 -1.70
N ARG A 8 12.89 -1.46 -2.38
CA ARG A 8 12.87 -1.10 -3.81
C ARG A 8 13.13 -2.25 -4.78
N SER A 9 13.09 -3.50 -4.30
CA SER A 9 13.15 -4.67 -5.18
C SER A 9 11.92 -4.72 -6.08
N GLN A 10 12.05 -5.38 -7.22
CA GLN A 10 10.93 -5.68 -8.12
C GLN A 10 10.25 -6.99 -7.73
N GLY A 11 8.97 -7.13 -8.07
CA GLY A 11 8.19 -8.33 -7.77
C GLY A 11 6.79 -8.28 -8.35
N GLU A 12 5.92 -9.13 -7.83
CA GLU A 12 4.53 -9.25 -8.25
C GLU A 12 3.60 -8.43 -7.34
N LEU A 13 2.67 -7.69 -7.94
CA LEU A 13 1.75 -6.81 -7.24
C LEU A 13 0.98 -7.54 -6.13
N CYS A 14 0.88 -6.91 -4.94
CA CYS A 14 0.21 -7.47 -3.77
C CYS A 14 0.79 -8.81 -3.26
N LYS A 15 1.97 -9.24 -3.70
CA LYS A 15 2.75 -10.28 -3.01
C LYS A 15 3.59 -9.66 -1.91
N GLU A 16 3.87 -10.45 -0.89
CA GLU A 16 4.78 -10.05 0.18
C GLU A 16 6.22 -10.15 -0.31
N CYS A 17 7.02 -9.11 -0.05
CA CYS A 17 8.43 -9.10 -0.39
C CYS A 17 9.21 -9.97 0.61
N PRO A 18 10.05 -10.90 0.12
CA PRO A 18 10.81 -11.80 0.99
C PRO A 18 11.88 -11.10 1.82
N THR A 19 12.30 -9.89 1.43
CA THR A 19 13.35 -9.12 2.12
C THR A 19 12.78 -8.22 3.21
N CYS A 20 11.76 -7.42 2.86
CA CYS A 20 11.26 -6.32 3.66
C CYS A 20 9.93 -6.65 4.38
N ARG A 21 9.26 -7.76 4.03
CA ARG A 21 7.90 -8.14 4.45
C ARG A 21 6.79 -7.12 4.14
N ARG A 22 7.09 -6.08 3.34
CA ARG A 22 6.07 -5.21 2.74
C ARG A 22 5.54 -5.85 1.46
N TYR A 23 4.31 -5.51 1.11
CA TYR A 23 3.68 -5.91 -0.11
C TYR A 23 4.11 -5.02 -1.28
N PHE A 24 4.35 -5.63 -2.44
CA PHE A 24 4.67 -4.89 -3.66
C PHE A 24 3.47 -4.06 -4.12
N VAL A 25 3.72 -2.81 -4.50
CA VAL A 25 2.74 -1.87 -5.04
C VAL A 25 3.12 -1.45 -6.46
N GLU A 26 2.20 -0.84 -7.20
CA GLU A 26 2.53 -0.28 -8.50
C GLU A 26 3.58 0.83 -8.36
N GLU A 27 4.66 0.74 -9.13
CA GLU A 27 5.76 1.71 -9.06
C GLU A 27 5.30 3.13 -9.40
N SER A 28 4.39 3.28 -10.37
CA SER A 28 3.79 4.55 -10.74
C SER A 28 3.04 5.21 -9.58
N GLN A 29 2.44 4.43 -8.68
CA GLN A 29 1.72 4.94 -7.50
C GLN A 29 2.70 5.23 -6.38
N TRP A 30 3.68 4.35 -6.13
CA TRP A 30 4.73 4.61 -5.14
C TRP A 30 5.51 5.90 -5.45
N ARG A 31 5.87 6.15 -6.72
CA ARG A 31 6.56 7.38 -7.13
C ARG A 31 5.80 8.68 -6.83
N LYS A 32 4.47 8.64 -6.71
CA LYS A 32 3.66 9.80 -6.31
C LYS A 32 3.76 10.12 -4.82
N SER A 33 4.06 9.11 -3.99
CA SER A 33 4.14 9.25 -2.54
C SER A 33 5.24 8.34 -1.97
N PRO A 34 6.51 8.54 -2.35
CA PRO A 34 7.60 7.60 -2.04
C PRO A 34 7.95 7.53 -0.56
N SER A 35 7.56 8.54 0.22
CA SER A 35 7.74 8.64 1.66
C SER A 35 6.54 8.12 2.47
N ASP A 36 5.47 7.63 1.83
CA ASP A 36 4.32 7.09 2.55
C ASP A 36 4.61 5.69 3.08
N GLU A 37 4.83 5.61 4.39
CA GLU A 37 5.19 4.39 5.09
C GLU A 37 4.07 3.34 5.12
N LEU A 38 2.81 3.74 4.88
CA LEU A 38 1.67 2.82 4.89
C LEU A 38 1.53 2.06 3.56
N LEU A 39 2.14 2.55 2.47
CA LEU A 39 2.12 1.84 1.20
C LEU A 39 2.80 0.48 1.33
N GLY A 40 2.10 -0.56 0.89
CA GLY A 40 2.57 -1.94 0.99
C GLY A 40 2.59 -2.50 2.41
N THR A 41 1.96 -1.87 3.40
CA THR A 41 1.83 -2.45 4.74
C THR A 41 0.54 -3.26 4.88
N LEU A 42 0.51 -4.22 5.81
CA LEU A 42 -0.73 -4.93 6.14
C LEU A 42 -1.41 -4.23 7.31
N ILE A 43 -2.56 -3.61 7.04
CA ILE A 43 -3.35 -2.88 8.03
C ILE A 43 -4.50 -3.78 8.51
N GLY A 44 -4.65 -3.89 9.83
CA GLY A 44 -5.71 -4.69 10.46
C GLY A 44 -5.69 -6.17 10.07
N GLY A 45 -4.54 -6.69 9.61
CA GLY A 45 -4.41 -8.08 9.14
C GLY A 45 -5.08 -8.38 7.79
N GLN A 46 -5.75 -7.41 7.16
CA GLN A 46 -6.64 -7.68 6.03
C GLN A 46 -6.42 -6.76 4.82
N TYR A 47 -5.93 -5.53 4.99
CA TYR A 47 -5.89 -4.55 3.91
C TYR A 47 -4.47 -4.12 3.57
N ILE A 48 -4.16 -4.07 2.28
CA ILE A 48 -2.85 -3.66 1.77
C ILE A 48 -3.02 -2.35 1.00
N PRO A 49 -2.59 -1.19 1.53
CA PRO A 49 -2.62 0.07 0.79
C PRO A 49 -1.70 0.01 -0.43
N THR A 50 -2.22 0.30 -1.61
CA THR A 50 -1.52 0.22 -2.90
C THR A 50 -1.32 1.58 -3.56
N ALA A 51 -2.12 2.59 -3.21
CA ALA A 51 -1.93 3.97 -3.64
C ALA A 51 -2.59 4.95 -2.66
N LEU A 52 -1.97 6.10 -2.42
CA LEU A 52 -2.63 7.23 -1.76
C LEU A 52 -3.57 7.90 -2.76
N ILE A 53 -4.84 8.04 -2.40
CA ILE A 53 -5.87 8.71 -3.22
C ILE A 53 -6.00 10.18 -2.82
N GLY A 54 -5.92 10.46 -1.51
CA GLY A 54 -5.99 11.83 -1.01
C GLY A 54 -5.76 11.93 0.49
N GLU A 55 -5.47 13.14 0.94
CA GLU A 55 -5.30 13.51 2.33
C GLU A 55 -6.18 14.73 2.66
N GLY A 56 -6.75 14.75 3.86
CA GLY A 56 -7.47 15.90 4.40
C GLY A 56 -7.32 16.00 5.92
N GLY A 57 -8.07 16.91 6.54
CA GLY A 57 -7.97 17.17 7.99
C GLY A 57 -8.16 15.93 8.86
N MET A 58 -9.05 15.03 8.47
CA MET A 58 -9.37 13.81 9.23
C MET A 58 -8.40 12.65 8.98
N GLY A 59 -7.52 12.73 7.97
CA GLY A 59 -6.60 11.66 7.62
C GLY A 59 -6.48 11.37 6.13
N ARG A 60 -6.10 10.13 5.81
CA ARG A 60 -5.69 9.71 4.46
C ARG A 60 -6.62 8.64 3.92
N ILE A 61 -6.83 8.66 2.61
CA ILE A 61 -7.63 7.66 1.88
C ILE A 61 -6.71 6.94 0.91
N TYR A 62 -6.72 5.62 0.97
CA TYR A 62 -5.92 4.74 0.13
C TYR A 62 -6.79 3.90 -0.77
N LYS A 63 -6.31 3.63 -1.99
CA LYS A 63 -6.68 2.42 -2.71
C LYS A 63 -6.00 1.27 -2.00
N ALA A 64 -6.73 0.21 -1.67
CA ALA A 64 -6.18 -0.95 -1.00
C ALA A 64 -6.67 -2.25 -1.63
N ARG A 65 -5.89 -3.32 -1.46
CA ARG A 65 -6.26 -4.70 -1.78
C ARG A 65 -6.68 -5.41 -0.50
N ALA A 66 -7.87 -5.99 -0.46
CA ALA A 66 -8.28 -6.90 0.60
C ALA A 66 -7.55 -8.25 0.40
N LYS A 67 -6.75 -8.67 1.38
CA LYS A 67 -5.85 -9.83 1.31
C LYS A 67 -6.57 -11.13 0.97
N TYR A 68 -7.71 -11.38 1.61
CA TYR A 68 -8.42 -12.65 1.50
C TYR A 68 -9.35 -12.73 0.29
N THR A 69 -9.97 -11.61 -0.09
CA THR A 69 -10.95 -11.57 -1.20
C THR A 69 -10.35 -11.08 -2.50
N GLY A 70 -9.16 -10.45 -2.45
CA GLY A 70 -8.55 -9.80 -3.61
C GLY A 70 -9.31 -8.56 -4.09
N GLN A 71 -10.34 -8.10 -3.38
CA GLN A 71 -11.12 -6.94 -3.79
C GLN A 71 -10.31 -5.65 -3.65
N THR A 72 -10.59 -4.70 -4.56
CA THR A 72 -10.09 -3.33 -4.41
C THR A 72 -11.07 -2.54 -3.56
N VAL A 73 -10.57 -1.89 -2.50
CA VAL A 73 -11.38 -1.11 -1.56
C VAL A 73 -10.75 0.27 -1.34
N ALA A 74 -11.57 1.23 -0.90
CA ALA A 74 -11.07 2.48 -0.33
C ALA A 74 -10.85 2.29 1.18
N LEU A 75 -9.63 2.55 1.66
CA LEU A 75 -9.26 2.44 3.07
C LEU A 75 -9.00 3.85 3.61
N LYS A 76 -9.85 4.32 4.53
CA LYS A 76 -9.67 5.61 5.21
C LYS A 76 -8.96 5.38 6.55
N ILE A 77 -7.80 5.99 6.71
CA ILE A 77 -7.01 6.00 7.96
C ILE A 77 -7.23 7.35 8.64
N LEU A 78 -7.70 7.32 9.88
CA LEU A 78 -7.95 8.51 10.68
C LEU A 78 -6.67 8.96 11.40
N LYS A 79 -6.47 10.27 11.56
CA LYS A 79 -5.40 10.81 12.42
C LYS A 79 -5.78 10.60 13.89
N SER A 80 -4.83 10.12 14.68
CA SER A 80 -4.88 10.10 16.15
C SER A 80 -4.40 11.42 16.72
#